data_AF-A0A1H1FST3-F1
#
_entry.id   AF-A0A1H1FST3-F1
#
_cell.length_a   1.000
_cell.length_b   1.000
_cell.length_c   1.000
_cell.angle_alpha   90.00
_cell.angle_beta   90.00
_cell.angle_gamma   90.00
#
_symmetry.space_group_name_H-M   'P 1'
#
loop_
_entity.id
_entity.type
_entity.pdbx_description
1 polymer ?
#
loop_
_entity_poly.entity_id
_entity_poly.type
_entity_poly.pdbx_seq_one_letter_code
_entity_poly.pdbx_strand_id
1 'polypeptide(L)'
;MQATIPVTVLSGSLGAGKTTLLNHLLHNAGDRDLAVLVNDMGSVNVDADLVADGSDLDVEDGVAELSNGCICCELQDDLETAVVRLARNREFDHLIVESSGISEPEPVARLFTTASRVAANYEIDALVTVLDTRLFVDAFAGEDVPERRGTDDESDRPLSDLLIEQLEVANVVLLNKTDLCSEGELEEAEALVSALQPDAELVRTEFSAVDPTRLLGVDLFDPRTMGESAGWQRALEETDDDESGHEHASHDHEDEHADHDREGDHSHDDHEHRHPDEVYGVDSFVFRARRPFHPERFEIVLRELPDGIVRSKGVAWIADRDIKIDVAQAGPSVRATVRGPWIAALPEVERDLYRSNRPSLEWHDEHGDRRTELVFIGTEYDEGALRSRLDDALVTDDEWEQAADLENRFPADGDETLVVREP
;
A
#
# COMPACT_ATOMS: atom_id res chain seq x y z
N MET A 1 11.24 -10.59 31.43
CA MET A 1 11.17 -10.70 29.96
C MET A 1 12.31 -9.85 29.46
N GLN A 2 13.21 -10.40 28.65
CA GLN A 2 14.20 -9.56 27.98
C GLN A 2 13.42 -8.63 27.04
N ALA A 3 13.70 -7.33 27.10
CA ALA A 3 13.11 -6.38 26.17
C ALA A 3 13.61 -6.73 24.76
N THR A 4 12.69 -6.86 23.81
CA THR A 4 13.00 -6.97 22.39
C THR A 4 13.67 -5.68 21.94
N ILE A 5 14.66 -5.78 21.05
CA ILE A 5 15.33 -4.61 20.49
C ILE A 5 14.46 -4.04 19.36
N PRO A 6 14.06 -2.76 19.42
CA PRO A 6 13.27 -2.13 18.36
C PRO A 6 14.04 -2.04 17.05
N VAL A 7 13.33 -2.22 15.93
CA VAL A 7 13.88 -2.22 14.57
C VAL A 7 13.16 -1.21 13.70
N THR A 8 13.90 -0.24 13.16
CA THR A 8 13.39 0.67 12.12
C THR A 8 13.87 0.18 10.75
N VAL A 9 12.94 -0.06 9.83
CA VAL A 9 13.28 -0.41 8.44
C VAL A 9 13.21 0.86 7.60
N LEU A 10 14.32 1.23 6.97
CA LEU A 10 14.41 2.37 6.06
C LEU A 10 14.27 1.90 4.61
N SER A 11 13.26 2.41 3.91
CA SER A 11 12.99 2.18 2.49
C SER A 11 12.96 3.49 1.70
N GLY A 12 12.88 3.39 0.37
CA GLY A 12 12.81 4.54 -0.54
C GLY A 12 13.64 4.36 -1.80
N SER A 13 13.33 5.12 -2.84
CA SER A 13 13.98 5.00 -4.15
C SER A 13 15.47 5.36 -4.11
N LEU A 14 16.21 4.95 -5.14
CA LEU A 14 17.62 5.32 -5.28
C LEU A 14 17.75 6.85 -5.37
N GLY A 15 18.62 7.43 -4.54
CA GLY A 15 18.84 8.87 -4.51
C GLY A 15 17.81 9.67 -3.70
N ALA A 16 16.82 9.03 -3.07
CA ALA A 16 15.84 9.71 -2.21
C ALA A 16 16.45 10.32 -0.94
N GLY A 17 17.65 9.90 -0.54
CA GLY A 17 18.37 10.41 0.64
C GLY A 17 18.47 9.42 1.80
N LYS A 18 18.22 8.13 1.60
CA LYS A 18 18.35 7.08 2.64
C LYS A 18 19.69 7.12 3.37
N THR A 19 20.81 7.12 2.63
CA THR A 19 22.16 7.21 3.21
C THR A 19 22.37 8.52 3.98
N THR A 20 21.81 9.63 3.49
CA THR A 20 21.83 10.93 4.19
C THR A 20 21.06 10.86 5.50
N LEU A 21 19.86 10.26 5.49
CA LEU A 21 19.06 10.03 6.69
C LEU A 21 19.81 9.14 7.69
N LEU A 22 20.40 8.03 7.24
CA LEU A 22 21.14 7.10 8.07
C LEU A 22 22.31 7.79 8.77
N ASN A 23 23.09 8.57 8.03
CA ASN A 23 24.13 9.41 8.61
C ASN A 23 23.55 10.41 9.61
N HIS A 24 22.47 11.10 9.25
CA HIS A 24 21.81 12.06 10.13
C HIS A 24 21.36 11.41 11.45
N LEU A 25 20.77 10.20 11.40
CA LEU A 25 20.37 9.44 12.59
C LEU A 25 21.57 9.05 13.46
N LEU A 26 22.65 8.56 12.85
CA LEU A 26 23.88 8.19 13.57
C LEU A 26 24.51 9.37 14.32
N HIS A 27 24.48 10.58 13.76
CA HIS A 27 25.05 11.76 14.42
C HIS A 27 24.16 12.35 15.52
N ASN A 28 22.85 12.15 15.40
CA ASN A 28 21.86 12.78 16.26
C ASN A 28 21.16 11.78 17.19
N ALA A 29 21.69 10.56 17.33
CA ALA A 29 21.13 9.47 18.15
C ALA A 29 21.04 9.80 19.65
N GLY A 30 21.69 10.88 20.10
CA GLY A 30 21.78 11.25 21.50
C GLY A 30 22.60 10.22 22.27
N ASP A 31 22.02 9.66 23.33
CA ASP A 31 22.66 8.63 24.17
C ASP A 31 22.31 7.20 23.73
N ARG A 32 21.66 6.99 22.58
CA ARG A 32 21.24 5.66 22.09
C ARG A 32 22.35 4.99 21.30
N ASP A 33 22.64 3.73 21.61
CA ASP A 33 23.54 2.90 20.82
C ASP A 33 22.79 2.28 19.63
N LEU A 34 23.15 2.69 18.41
CA LEU A 34 22.48 2.23 17.18
C LEU A 34 23.32 1.16 16.46
N ALA A 35 22.68 0.05 16.09
CA ALA A 35 23.21 -0.89 15.11
C ALA A 35 22.59 -0.60 13.74
N VAL A 36 23.41 -0.67 12.69
CA VAL A 36 22.96 -0.41 11.31
C VAL A 36 23.30 -1.60 10.44
N LEU A 37 22.34 -2.02 9.61
CA LEU A 37 22.50 -3.07 8.62
C LEU A 37 22.04 -2.56 7.25
N VAL A 38 22.98 -2.49 6.29
CA VAL A 38 22.71 -2.01 4.94
C VAL A 38 22.58 -3.21 4.00
N ASN A 39 21.40 -3.38 3.42
CA ASN A 39 21.09 -4.50 2.52
C ASN A 39 21.29 -4.16 1.03
N ASP A 40 21.83 -2.98 0.69
CA ASP A 40 22.07 -2.56 -0.70
C ASP A 40 23.51 -2.80 -1.17
N MET A 41 23.67 -3.37 -2.36
CA MET A 41 24.96 -3.61 -3.02
C MET A 41 25.46 -2.40 -3.84
N GLY A 42 24.63 -1.37 -4.01
CA GLY A 42 24.96 -0.17 -4.79
C GLY A 42 25.18 1.08 -3.92
N SER A 43 26.41 1.59 -3.89
CA SER A 43 26.81 2.88 -3.27
C SER A 43 26.82 2.95 -1.73
N VAL A 44 27.79 2.28 -1.12
CA VAL A 44 28.29 2.68 0.20
C VAL A 44 29.16 3.93 0.01
N ASN A 45 28.54 5.11 0.04
CA ASN A 45 29.22 6.35 0.39
C ASN A 45 28.71 6.80 1.77
N VAL A 46 28.91 5.95 2.77
CA VAL A 46 29.01 6.44 4.15
C VAL A 46 30.34 7.19 4.21
N ASP A 47 30.32 8.46 4.59
CA ASP A 47 31.50 9.32 4.54
C ASP A 47 32.65 8.63 5.28
N ALA A 48 33.76 8.38 4.58
CA ALA A 48 34.91 7.66 5.14
C ALA A 48 35.54 8.41 6.33
N ASP A 49 35.30 9.72 6.41
CA ASP A 49 35.74 10.57 7.53
C ASP A 49 34.97 10.28 8.84
N LEU A 50 33.78 9.66 8.75
CA LEU A 50 32.95 9.31 9.91
C LEU A 50 33.28 7.96 10.56
N VAL A 51 34.05 7.12 9.87
CA VAL A 51 34.66 5.92 10.45
C VAL A 51 36.10 6.22 10.91
N ALA A 52 36.69 7.36 10.52
CA ALA A 52 38.14 7.54 10.54
C ALA A 52 38.70 8.65 11.45
N ASP A 53 37.91 9.31 12.29
CA ASP A 53 38.45 10.23 13.33
C ASP A 53 38.59 9.58 14.72
N GLY A 54 38.59 8.25 14.75
CA GLY A 54 39.21 7.40 15.77
C GLY A 54 40.19 6.43 15.10
N SER A 55 41.47 6.80 15.09
CA SER A 55 42.58 6.11 14.42
C SER A 55 42.86 4.68 14.90
N ASP A 56 43.34 3.86 13.96
CA ASP A 56 43.82 2.47 14.10
C ASP A 56 42.74 1.43 14.43
N LEU A 57 42.25 0.77 13.38
CA LEU A 57 41.85 -0.65 13.35
C LEU A 57 41.50 -1.26 14.72
N ASP A 58 40.30 -0.99 15.20
CA ASP A 58 39.43 -1.97 15.85
C ASP A 58 38.00 -1.41 15.88
N VAL A 59 37.09 -2.13 15.22
CA VAL A 59 35.65 -1.89 15.17
C VAL A 59 35.06 -2.25 16.54
N GLU A 60 35.22 -1.36 17.53
CA GLU A 60 34.65 -1.53 18.87
C GLU A 60 33.55 -0.51 19.26
N ASP A 61 33.29 0.57 18.50
CA ASP A 61 32.26 1.60 18.87
C ASP A 61 31.44 2.17 17.69
N GLY A 62 30.87 1.32 16.81
CA GLY A 62 29.92 1.75 15.76
C GLY A 62 30.12 1.03 14.43
N VAL A 63 29.11 0.30 13.97
CA VAL A 63 29.20 -0.82 13.00
C VAL A 63 29.69 -0.46 11.59
N ALA A 64 30.65 -1.26 11.06
CA ALA A 64 30.81 -1.56 9.63
C ALA A 64 31.60 -2.88 9.38
N GLU A 65 31.05 -3.83 8.60
CA GLU A 65 31.77 -4.50 7.49
C GLU A 65 30.81 -5.21 6.49
N LEU A 66 31.15 -5.05 5.21
CA LEU A 66 30.53 -5.54 3.98
C LEU A 66 31.04 -6.94 3.58
N SER A 67 30.34 -7.62 2.66
CA SER A 67 31.01 -8.53 1.71
C SER A 67 30.31 -8.64 0.36
N ASN A 68 31.10 -8.38 -0.68
CA ASN A 68 30.80 -8.49 -2.10
C ASN A 68 30.43 -9.93 -2.53
N GLY A 69 29.38 -10.11 -3.31
CA GLY A 69 29.13 -11.36 -4.02
C GLY A 69 27.86 -11.33 -4.87
N CYS A 70 28.00 -11.44 -6.20
CA CYS A 70 26.86 -11.67 -7.08
C CYS A 70 26.11 -12.94 -6.65
N ILE A 71 24.78 -12.91 -6.68
CA ILE A 71 23.86 -13.84 -7.35
C ILE A 71 22.44 -13.60 -6.80
N CYS A 72 21.50 -13.35 -7.71
CA CYS A 72 20.13 -12.85 -7.53
C CYS A 72 19.17 -13.72 -6.67
N CYS A 73 19.65 -14.66 -5.85
CA CYS A 73 18.79 -15.63 -5.12
C CYS A 73 19.24 -15.99 -3.67
N GLU A 74 20.14 -15.25 -3.00
CA GLU A 74 20.64 -15.59 -1.64
C GLU A 74 20.38 -14.52 -0.54
N LEU A 75 19.64 -13.44 -0.81
CA LEU A 75 19.56 -12.26 0.07
C LEU A 75 18.79 -12.45 1.40
N GLN A 76 17.76 -13.30 1.46
CA GLN A 76 16.96 -13.46 2.69
C GLN A 76 17.70 -14.24 3.78
N ASP A 77 18.41 -15.31 3.40
CA ASP A 77 19.19 -16.14 4.33
C ASP A 77 20.40 -15.37 4.91
N ASP A 78 20.98 -14.46 4.12
CA ASP A 78 22.09 -13.60 4.52
C ASP A 78 21.68 -12.51 5.51
N LEU A 79 20.53 -11.86 5.28
CA LEU A 79 19.96 -10.87 6.18
C LEU A 79 19.55 -11.51 7.53
N GLU A 80 18.85 -12.65 7.51
CA GLU A 80 18.51 -13.38 8.75
C GLU A 80 19.77 -13.75 9.53
N THR A 81 20.80 -14.24 8.83
CA THR A 81 22.08 -14.61 9.45
C THR A 81 22.78 -13.42 10.09
N ALA A 82 22.81 -12.27 9.42
CA ALA A 82 23.42 -11.04 9.93
C ALA A 82 22.71 -10.56 11.21
N VAL A 83 21.38 -10.51 11.19
CA VAL A 83 20.55 -10.10 12.33
C VAL A 83 20.73 -11.04 13.52
N VAL A 84 20.74 -12.37 13.29
CA VAL A 84 21.01 -13.36 14.36
C VAL A 84 22.42 -13.23 14.95
N ARG A 85 23.42 -12.85 14.14
CA ARG A 85 24.79 -12.61 14.62
C ARG A 85 24.89 -11.36 15.48
N LEU A 86 24.18 -10.28 15.12
CA LEU A 86 24.13 -9.05 15.91
C LEU A 86 23.53 -9.31 17.30
N ALA A 87 22.38 -9.98 17.37
CA ALA A 87 21.71 -10.31 18.63
C ALA A 87 22.57 -11.11 19.63
N ARG A 88 23.53 -11.90 19.14
CA ARG A 88 24.35 -12.78 19.98
C ARG A 88 25.63 -12.14 20.48
N ASN A 89 26.16 -11.16 19.75
CA ASN A 89 27.54 -10.73 19.91
C ASN A 89 27.68 -9.27 20.32
N ARG A 90 26.59 -8.50 20.35
CA ARG A 90 26.60 -7.05 20.58
C ARG A 90 25.39 -6.64 21.43
N GLU A 91 25.57 -5.54 22.17
CA GLU A 91 24.52 -4.85 22.91
C GLU A 91 24.32 -3.50 22.22
N PHE A 92 23.07 -3.14 21.96
CA PHE A 92 22.66 -1.86 21.35
C PHE A 92 21.17 -1.63 21.66
N ASP A 93 20.74 -0.37 21.59
CA ASP A 93 19.39 0.04 21.96
C ASP A 93 18.40 -0.07 20.79
N HIS A 94 18.87 0.04 19.54
CA HIS A 94 18.02 0.07 18.36
C HIS A 94 18.73 -0.49 17.12
N LEU A 95 18.01 -1.20 16.26
CA LEU A 95 18.50 -1.67 14.95
C LEU A 95 17.88 -0.85 13.82
N ILE A 96 18.70 -0.37 12.90
CA ILE A 96 18.26 0.23 11.65
C ILE A 96 18.61 -0.73 10.51
N VAL A 97 17.62 -1.08 9.70
CA VAL A 97 17.81 -1.91 8.49
C VAL A 97 17.50 -1.06 7.26
N GLU A 98 18.50 -0.76 6.44
CA GLU A 98 18.30 -0.10 5.16
C GLU A 98 18.03 -1.15 4.07
N SER A 99 16.86 -1.08 3.43
CA SER A 99 16.55 -1.90 2.25
C SER A 99 17.15 -1.29 0.99
N SER A 100 17.44 -2.11 -0.03
CA SER A 100 17.91 -1.60 -1.31
C SER A 100 16.89 -0.66 -1.94
N GLY A 101 17.36 0.30 -2.74
CA GLY A 101 16.50 1.30 -3.42
C GLY A 101 15.46 0.73 -4.40
N ILE A 102 15.47 -0.58 -4.63
CA ILE A 102 14.56 -1.34 -5.49
C ILE A 102 13.78 -2.40 -4.69
N SER A 103 14.15 -2.67 -3.43
CA SER A 103 13.53 -3.72 -2.63
C SER A 103 12.24 -3.25 -1.97
N GLU A 104 11.24 -4.13 -1.99
CA GLU A 104 9.99 -3.97 -1.25
C GLU A 104 10.26 -4.03 0.28
N PRO A 105 9.65 -3.15 1.09
CA PRO A 105 9.80 -3.15 2.55
C PRO A 105 9.14 -4.35 3.23
N GLU A 106 8.08 -4.92 2.64
CA GLU A 106 7.31 -6.01 3.24
C GLU A 106 8.12 -7.31 3.43
N PRO A 107 8.89 -7.83 2.44
CA PRO A 107 9.75 -9.00 2.64
C PRO A 107 10.76 -8.85 3.79
N VAL A 108 11.36 -7.66 3.97
CA VAL A 108 12.31 -7.40 5.06
C VAL A 108 11.59 -7.45 6.39
N ALA A 109 10.42 -6.82 6.47
CA ALA A 109 9.65 -6.78 7.70
C ALA A 109 9.08 -8.16 8.10
N ARG A 110 8.70 -8.99 7.12
CA ARG A 110 8.26 -10.38 7.36
C ARG A 110 9.28 -11.24 8.10
N LEU A 111 10.58 -10.94 7.99
CA LEU A 111 11.64 -11.65 8.73
C LEU A 111 11.50 -11.47 10.26
N PHE A 112 10.99 -10.32 10.69
CA PHE A 112 10.84 -9.95 12.10
C PHE A 112 9.44 -10.30 12.66
N THR A 113 8.43 -10.51 11.82
CA THR A 113 7.06 -10.84 12.25
C THR A 113 6.72 -12.33 12.18
N THR A 114 7.34 -13.07 11.26
CA THR A 114 7.18 -14.53 11.18
C THR A 114 7.94 -15.19 12.33
N ALA A 115 7.49 -16.35 12.83
CA ALA A 115 8.09 -17.10 13.96
C ALA A 115 9.52 -17.64 13.67
N SER A 116 10.43 -16.76 13.27
CA SER A 116 11.85 -16.94 13.01
C SER A 116 12.63 -16.79 14.32
N ARG A 117 13.93 -17.12 14.30
CA ARG A 117 14.82 -16.86 15.45
C ARG A 117 15.12 -15.38 15.64
N VAL A 118 14.83 -14.56 14.64
CA VAL A 118 14.98 -13.11 14.64
C VAL A 118 13.86 -12.48 15.47
N ALA A 119 12.60 -12.88 15.24
CA ALA A 119 11.42 -12.38 15.97
C ALA A 119 11.48 -12.59 17.50
N ALA A 120 12.37 -13.45 18.00
CA ALA A 120 12.57 -13.66 19.43
C ALA A 120 13.40 -12.56 20.12
N ASN A 121 14.21 -11.81 19.36
CA ASN A 121 15.15 -10.81 19.91
C ASN A 121 14.81 -9.39 19.45
N TYR A 122 14.01 -9.25 18.41
CA TYR A 122 13.73 -8.01 17.73
C TYR A 122 12.23 -7.81 17.54
N GLU A 123 11.82 -6.56 17.51
CA GLU A 123 10.45 -6.13 17.24
C GLU A 123 10.50 -4.93 16.30
N ILE A 124 9.70 -4.94 15.24
CA ILE A 124 9.66 -3.78 14.34
C ILE A 124 9.01 -2.62 15.08
N ASP A 125 9.70 -1.49 15.06
CA ASP A 125 9.28 -0.22 15.61
C ASP A 125 8.50 0.60 14.58
N ALA A 126 9.05 0.73 13.36
CA ALA A 126 8.43 1.44 12.25
C ALA A 126 9.02 1.05 10.90
N LEU A 127 8.19 1.12 9.86
CA LEU A 127 8.59 1.15 8.46
C LEU A 127 8.63 2.60 8.00
N VAL A 128 9.81 3.07 7.60
CA VAL A 128 10.06 4.48 7.27
C VAL A 128 10.48 4.58 5.81
N THR A 129 9.69 5.29 5.00
CA THR A 129 10.00 5.52 3.58
C THR A 129 10.53 6.94 3.38
N VAL A 130 11.74 7.04 2.83
CA VAL A 130 12.30 8.30 2.36
C VAL A 130 11.87 8.53 0.91
N LEU A 131 11.01 9.53 0.70
CA LEU A 131 10.49 9.89 -0.60
C LEU A 131 11.28 11.05 -1.19
N ASP A 132 11.72 10.92 -2.45
CA ASP A 132 12.17 12.05 -3.24
C ASP A 132 10.96 12.83 -3.73
N THR A 133 10.61 13.93 -3.05
CA THR A 133 9.36 14.66 -3.30
C THR A 133 9.33 15.26 -4.71
N ARG A 134 10.47 15.75 -5.22
CA ARG A 134 10.57 16.28 -6.58
C ARG A 134 10.31 15.20 -7.61
N LEU A 135 10.99 14.06 -7.46
CA LEU A 135 10.81 12.92 -8.36
C LEU A 135 9.38 12.38 -8.31
N PHE A 136 8.77 12.36 -7.13
CA PHE A 136 7.39 11.95 -6.93
C PHE A 136 6.43 12.87 -7.68
N VAL A 137 6.50 14.18 -7.45
CA VAL A 137 5.65 15.15 -8.18
C VAL A 137 5.87 15.04 -9.69
N ASP A 138 7.12 14.94 -10.16
CA ASP A 138 7.41 14.77 -11.60
C ASP A 138 6.80 13.48 -12.18
N ALA A 139 6.78 12.40 -11.40
CA ALA A 139 6.20 11.13 -11.83
C ALA A 139 4.67 11.16 -11.92
N PHE A 140 4.01 12.07 -11.19
CA PHE A 140 2.54 12.14 -11.10
C PHE A 140 1.92 13.38 -11.77
N ALA A 141 2.71 14.36 -12.21
CA ALA A 141 2.21 15.62 -12.80
C ALA A 141 1.79 15.55 -14.29
N GLY A 142 2.05 14.46 -15.04
CA GLY A 142 1.74 14.29 -16.49
C GLY A 142 2.50 15.27 -17.42
N GLU A 143 3.19 14.95 -18.52
CA GLU A 143 2.96 14.05 -19.66
C GLU A 143 4.20 13.20 -20.03
N ASP A 144 5.29 13.31 -19.25
CA ASP A 144 6.55 12.60 -19.52
C ASP A 144 6.83 11.59 -18.39
N VAL A 145 6.61 10.30 -18.66
CA VAL A 145 7.09 9.22 -17.77
C VAL A 145 8.61 9.36 -17.66
N PRO A 146 9.19 9.57 -16.46
CA PRO A 146 10.64 9.68 -16.33
C PRO A 146 11.33 8.40 -16.83
N GLU A 147 12.03 8.48 -17.96
CA GLU A 147 12.80 7.35 -18.49
C GLU A 147 13.89 6.94 -17.47
N ARG A 148 13.76 5.74 -16.92
CA ARG A 148 14.76 5.15 -16.01
C ARG A 148 16.08 4.96 -16.77
N ARG A 149 17.12 5.71 -16.41
CA ARG A 149 18.49 5.43 -16.88
C ARG A 149 19.11 4.30 -16.07
N GLY A 150 18.93 3.06 -16.54
CA GLY A 150 19.62 1.87 -16.02
C GLY A 150 19.56 0.73 -17.04
N THR A 151 20.71 0.12 -17.32
CA THR A 151 20.85 -1.00 -18.26
C THR A 151 20.59 -2.34 -17.57
N ASP A 152 19.86 -3.21 -18.29
CA ASP A 152 19.73 -4.67 -18.18
C ASP A 152 18.40 -5.25 -17.61
N ASP A 153 17.62 -5.82 -18.55
CA ASP A 153 16.70 -6.98 -18.52
C ASP A 153 15.64 -7.22 -17.41
N GLU A 154 15.35 -6.26 -16.53
CA GLU A 154 14.09 -6.21 -15.72
C GLU A 154 13.30 -4.89 -15.94
N SER A 155 13.43 -4.30 -17.13
CA SER A 155 13.36 -2.86 -17.36
C SER A 155 12.01 -2.27 -17.78
N ASP A 156 10.89 -2.98 -17.67
CA ASP A 156 9.59 -2.47 -18.17
C ASP A 156 8.68 -1.85 -17.08
N ARG A 157 9.07 -1.84 -15.79
CA ARG A 157 8.21 -1.26 -14.72
C ARG A 157 8.32 0.28 -14.67
N PRO A 158 7.22 1.04 -14.73
CA PRO A 158 7.21 2.49 -14.56
C PRO A 158 7.69 2.89 -13.17
N LEU A 159 8.36 4.05 -13.11
CA LEU A 159 8.91 4.56 -11.86
C LEU A 159 7.83 4.85 -10.81
N SER A 160 6.65 5.29 -11.25
CA SER A 160 5.48 5.55 -10.41
C SER A 160 5.06 4.31 -9.61
N ASP A 161 5.05 3.12 -10.22
CA ASP A 161 4.67 1.86 -9.57
C ASP A 161 5.57 1.55 -8.37
N LEU A 162 6.89 1.70 -8.58
CA LEU A 162 7.88 1.45 -7.52
C LEU A 162 7.75 2.45 -6.38
N LEU A 163 7.44 3.72 -6.68
CA LEU A 163 7.24 4.75 -5.67
C LEU A 163 5.98 4.47 -4.83
N ILE A 164 4.90 4.01 -5.45
CA ILE A 164 3.65 3.66 -4.75
C ILE A 164 3.84 2.45 -3.82
N GLU A 165 4.48 1.38 -4.31
CA GLU A 165 4.72 0.16 -3.51
C GLU A 165 5.55 0.45 -2.25
N GLN A 166 6.48 1.40 -2.31
CA GLN A 166 7.28 1.83 -1.16
C GLN A 166 6.47 2.61 -0.10
N LEU A 167 5.37 3.25 -0.48
CA LEU A 167 4.50 4.00 0.45
C LEU A 167 3.45 3.09 1.11
N GLU A 168 3.11 1.98 0.46
CA GLU A 168 1.92 1.17 0.77
C GLU A 168 1.91 0.52 2.17
N VAL A 169 3.09 0.40 2.80
CA VAL A 169 3.24 -0.14 4.16
C VAL A 169 3.98 0.82 5.10
N ALA A 170 4.29 2.03 4.63
CA ALA A 170 5.04 2.99 5.43
C ALA A 170 4.21 3.44 6.64
N ASN A 171 4.82 3.39 7.83
CA ASN A 171 4.29 4.03 9.03
C ASN A 171 4.67 5.51 9.08
N VAL A 172 5.84 5.86 8.52
CA VAL A 172 6.32 7.23 8.40
C VAL A 172 6.82 7.46 6.98
N VAL A 173 6.42 8.57 6.36
CA VAL A 173 6.93 9.00 5.06
C VAL A 173 7.67 10.31 5.22
N LEU A 174 8.97 10.31 4.95
CA LEU A 174 9.76 11.53 4.86
C LEU A 174 9.65 12.06 3.44
N LEU A 175 8.91 13.14 3.27
CA LEU A 175 8.92 13.96 2.05
C LEU A 175 10.25 14.71 2.03
N ASN A 176 11.28 14.12 1.42
CA ASN A 176 12.62 14.69 1.35
C ASN A 176 12.80 15.55 0.10
N LYS A 177 13.79 16.45 0.15
CA LYS A 177 14.11 17.43 -0.90
C LYS A 177 13.00 18.44 -1.14
N THR A 178 12.33 18.86 -0.07
CA THR A 178 11.26 19.88 -0.17
C THR A 178 11.77 21.23 -0.67
N ASP A 179 13.08 21.48 -0.60
CA ASP A 179 13.75 22.64 -1.18
C ASP A 179 13.66 22.72 -2.73
N LEU A 180 13.29 21.61 -3.38
CA LEU A 180 13.15 21.52 -4.84
C LEU A 180 11.70 21.63 -5.33
N CYS A 181 10.74 21.81 -4.42
CA CYS A 181 9.31 21.88 -4.71
C CYS A 181 8.73 23.23 -4.26
N SER A 182 7.75 23.73 -5.00
CA SER A 182 6.90 24.84 -4.56
C SER A 182 5.88 24.38 -3.53
N GLU A 183 5.29 25.31 -2.78
CA GLU A 183 4.28 24.96 -1.76
C GLU A 183 3.10 24.19 -2.34
N GLY A 184 2.62 24.57 -3.53
CA GLY A 184 1.52 23.85 -4.19
C GLY A 184 1.89 22.43 -4.58
N GLU A 185 3.11 22.19 -5.05
CA GLU A 185 3.60 20.84 -5.37
C GLU A 185 3.80 19.99 -4.10
N LEU A 186 4.16 20.61 -2.98
CA LEU A 186 4.26 19.92 -1.69
C LEU A 186 2.87 19.52 -1.15
N GLU A 187 1.89 20.41 -1.25
CA GLU A 187 0.49 20.13 -0.88
C GLU A 187 -0.08 18.99 -1.73
N GLU A 188 0.19 18.99 -3.04
CA GLU A 188 -0.22 17.92 -3.96
C GLU A 188 0.45 16.58 -3.62
N ALA A 189 1.76 16.58 -3.36
CA ALA A 189 2.48 15.37 -2.95
C ALA A 189 1.94 14.82 -1.61
N GLU A 190 1.68 15.68 -0.63
CA GLU A 190 1.09 15.28 0.65
C GLU A 190 -0.29 14.66 0.49
N ALA A 191 -1.14 15.25 -0.36
CA ALA A 191 -2.46 14.71 -0.64
C ALA A 191 -2.37 13.33 -1.30
N LEU A 192 -1.52 13.18 -2.31
CA LEU A 192 -1.36 11.90 -2.98
C LEU A 192 -0.78 10.82 -2.04
N VAL A 193 0.18 11.16 -1.19
CA VAL A 193 0.69 10.22 -0.18
C VAL A 193 -0.37 9.89 0.86
N SER A 194 -1.13 10.88 1.34
CA SER A 194 -2.19 10.67 2.34
C SER A 194 -3.34 9.83 1.77
N ALA A 195 -3.64 9.97 0.49
CA ALA A 195 -4.50 9.04 -0.21
C ALA A 195 -3.83 7.65 -0.16
N LEU A 196 -2.68 7.45 -0.82
CA LEU A 196 -1.99 6.16 -0.92
C LEU A 196 -1.77 5.42 0.41
N GLN A 197 -1.49 6.15 1.48
CA GLN A 197 -1.26 5.63 2.83
C GLN A 197 -1.81 6.61 3.89
N PRO A 198 -3.09 6.49 4.28
CA PRO A 198 -3.74 7.42 5.21
C PRO A 198 -3.18 7.38 6.63
N ASP A 199 -2.53 6.27 7.00
CA ASP A 199 -2.00 6.08 8.36
C ASP A 199 -0.55 6.54 8.54
N ALA A 200 0.11 6.92 7.44
CA ALA A 200 1.49 7.33 7.51
C ALA A 200 1.61 8.71 8.18
N GLU A 201 2.53 8.82 9.13
CA GLU A 201 2.98 10.13 9.58
C GLU A 201 3.83 10.79 8.49
N LEU A 202 3.40 11.97 8.01
CA LEU A 202 4.14 12.73 7.00
C LEU A 202 5.15 13.70 7.63
N VAL A 203 6.36 13.71 7.10
CA VAL A 203 7.44 14.59 7.56
C VAL A 203 8.14 15.27 6.39
N ARG A 204 7.91 16.57 6.22
CA ARG A 204 8.70 17.41 5.30
C ARG A 204 10.15 17.53 5.79
N THR A 205 11.10 17.27 4.90
CA THR A 205 12.53 17.34 5.19
C THR A 205 13.34 17.91 4.02
N GLU A 206 14.39 18.64 4.38
CA GLU A 206 15.47 19.01 3.47
C GLU A 206 16.73 18.24 3.91
N PHE A 207 17.42 17.60 2.96
CA PHE A 207 18.61 16.78 3.26
C PHE A 207 18.38 15.74 4.36
N SER A 208 17.17 15.18 4.43
CA SER A 208 16.76 14.19 5.45
C SER A 208 16.90 14.68 6.90
N ALA A 209 16.95 15.99 7.12
CA ALA A 209 17.04 16.57 8.45
C ALA A 209 15.70 16.39 9.20
N VAL A 210 15.69 15.49 10.18
CA VAL A 210 14.52 15.16 11.00
C VAL A 210 14.93 14.88 12.44
N ASP A 211 14.09 15.16 13.41
CA ASP A 211 14.35 14.74 14.80
C ASP A 211 14.32 13.19 14.88
N PRO A 212 15.42 12.52 15.29
CA PRO A 212 15.46 11.06 15.37
C PRO A 212 14.37 10.45 16.26
N THR A 213 13.84 11.21 17.23
CA THR A 213 12.73 10.75 18.08
C THR A 213 11.42 10.55 17.33
N ARG A 214 11.29 11.08 16.10
CA ARG A 214 10.16 10.82 15.21
C ARG A 214 10.29 9.52 14.41
N LEU A 215 11.46 8.88 14.43
CA LEU A 215 11.74 7.67 13.64
C LEU A 215 12.22 6.48 14.47
N LEU A 216 12.72 6.73 15.68
CA LEU A 216 13.32 5.72 16.55
C LEU A 216 12.56 5.61 17.87
N GLY A 217 11.97 4.45 18.12
CA GLY A 217 11.22 4.13 19.34
C GLY A 217 9.83 4.75 19.34
N VAL A 218 9.19 4.79 18.17
CA VAL A 218 7.87 5.37 17.95
C VAL A 218 6.73 4.36 18.09
N ASP A 219 7.02 3.06 18.01
CA ASP A 219 6.08 1.95 18.19
C ASP A 219 4.82 2.08 17.30
N LEU A 220 5.05 2.39 16.02
CA LEU A 220 3.98 2.62 15.03
C LEU A 220 3.61 1.38 14.23
N PHE A 221 4.40 0.32 14.33
CA PHE A 221 4.22 -0.88 13.53
C PHE A 221 3.21 -1.86 14.17
N ASP A 222 2.15 -2.21 13.44
CA ASP A 222 1.21 -3.27 13.83
C ASP A 222 1.43 -4.55 12.99
N PRO A 223 1.86 -5.67 13.59
CA PRO A 223 2.02 -6.93 12.86
C PRO A 223 0.72 -7.49 12.29
N ARG A 224 -0.45 -7.11 12.83
CA ARG A 224 -1.76 -7.59 12.35
C ARG A 224 -2.15 -6.96 11.02
N THR A 225 -1.66 -5.75 10.76
CA THR A 225 -1.89 -5.06 9.49
C THR A 225 -0.91 -5.54 8.41
N MET A 226 0.03 -6.44 8.73
CA MET A 226 0.86 -7.08 7.71
C MET A 226 0.11 -8.22 7.01
N GLY A 227 -0.02 -8.12 5.69
CA GLY A 227 -0.76 -9.06 4.85
C GLY A 227 -2.26 -8.74 4.72
N GLU A 228 -2.79 -7.81 5.52
CA GLU A 228 -4.09 -7.17 5.31
C GLU A 228 -3.80 -5.74 4.83
N SER A 229 -4.04 -5.44 3.55
CA SER A 229 -3.70 -4.14 2.92
C SER A 229 -4.16 -2.93 3.77
N ALA A 230 -3.21 -2.32 4.48
CA ALA A 230 -3.45 -1.75 5.81
C ALA A 230 -4.06 -0.34 5.86
N GLY A 231 -3.94 0.49 4.83
CA GLY A 231 -4.49 1.86 4.87
C GLY A 231 -5.92 1.95 4.36
N TRP A 232 -6.15 1.39 3.16
CA TRP A 232 -7.42 1.52 2.45
C TRP A 232 -8.59 0.77 3.09
N GLN A 233 -8.35 -0.37 3.74
CA GLN A 233 -9.42 -1.12 4.43
C GLN A 233 -10.02 -0.35 5.62
N ARG A 234 -9.28 0.57 6.23
CA ARG A 234 -9.81 1.45 7.29
C ARG A 234 -10.50 2.70 6.75
N ALA A 235 -9.97 3.29 5.68
CA ALA A 235 -10.71 4.33 4.92
C ALA A 235 -12.05 3.79 4.39
N LEU A 236 -12.08 2.51 3.98
CA LEU A 236 -13.29 1.77 3.64
C LEU A 236 -14.26 1.70 4.84
N GLU A 237 -13.80 1.27 6.02
CA GLU A 237 -14.64 1.18 7.22
C GLU A 237 -15.21 2.54 7.67
N GLU A 238 -14.48 3.64 7.49
CA GLU A 238 -14.95 4.99 7.84
C GLU A 238 -16.09 5.48 6.92
N THR A 239 -16.17 5.00 5.67
CA THR A 239 -17.31 5.29 4.77
C THR A 239 -18.58 4.49 5.09
N ASP A 240 -18.52 3.45 5.93
CA ASP A 240 -19.68 2.62 6.27
C ASP A 240 -20.71 3.34 7.17
N ASP A 241 -20.32 4.41 7.85
CA ASP A 241 -21.20 5.13 8.79
C ASP A 241 -22.24 6.04 8.10
N ASP A 242 -22.07 6.38 6.80
CA ASP A 242 -22.92 7.36 6.11
C ASP A 242 -24.05 6.75 5.23
N GLU A 243 -23.96 5.48 4.81
CA GLU A 243 -24.95 4.88 3.88
C GLU A 243 -26.09 4.08 4.55
N SER A 244 -26.13 4.00 5.89
CA SER A 244 -27.17 3.24 6.59
C SER A 244 -28.50 4.01 6.74
N GLY A 245 -29.16 4.25 5.62
CA GLY A 245 -30.61 4.07 5.57
C GLY A 245 -31.37 4.96 4.60
N HIS A 246 -31.74 4.42 3.44
CA HIS A 246 -33.00 4.77 2.77
C HIS A 246 -33.54 3.59 1.95
N GLU A 247 -34.36 2.75 2.58
CA GLU A 247 -35.23 1.80 1.90
C GLU A 247 -36.38 2.58 1.22
N HIS A 248 -36.38 2.69 -0.11
CA HIS A 248 -37.49 3.29 -0.85
C HIS A 248 -38.62 2.27 -1.10
N ALA A 249 -39.68 2.37 -0.30
CA ALA A 249 -40.95 1.73 -0.57
C ALA A 249 -41.70 2.46 -1.70
N SER A 250 -42.08 1.70 -2.72
CA SER A 250 -42.89 2.10 -3.88
C SER A 250 -44.27 2.64 -3.51
N HIS A 251 -44.73 3.71 -4.17
CA HIS A 251 -46.15 3.96 -4.39
C HIS A 251 -46.40 4.71 -5.71
N ASP A 252 -47.14 4.06 -6.61
CA ASP A 252 -47.81 4.62 -7.78
C ASP A 252 -48.79 5.74 -7.40
N HIS A 253 -48.98 6.74 -8.27
CA HIS A 253 -50.30 7.23 -8.70
C HIS A 253 -50.21 8.16 -9.92
N GLU A 254 -51.08 7.89 -10.91
CA GLU A 254 -51.44 8.74 -12.05
C GLU A 254 -52.22 9.99 -11.59
N ASP A 255 -52.06 11.14 -12.26
CA ASP A 255 -53.17 11.93 -12.84
C ASP A 255 -52.74 13.31 -13.38
N GLU A 256 -53.35 13.67 -14.51
CA GLU A 256 -53.28 14.96 -15.21
C GLU A 256 -53.92 16.10 -14.40
N HIS A 257 -53.41 17.35 -14.51
CA HIS A 257 -54.18 18.58 -14.81
C HIS A 257 -53.35 19.87 -14.65
N ALA A 258 -53.85 20.91 -15.33
CA ALA A 258 -53.19 22.14 -15.74
C ALA A 258 -53.15 23.28 -14.69
N ASP A 259 -52.21 24.19 -14.95
CA ASP A 259 -52.22 25.66 -14.78
C ASP A 259 -52.06 26.33 -13.38
N HIS A 260 -50.95 27.10 -13.35
CA HIS A 260 -50.72 28.43 -12.75
C HIS A 260 -50.42 28.64 -11.25
N ASP A 261 -49.22 29.18 -11.06
CA ASP A 261 -48.76 30.19 -10.08
C ASP A 261 -48.68 29.81 -8.59
N ARG A 262 -47.46 29.46 -8.13
CA ARG A 262 -46.74 30.14 -7.03
C ARG A 262 -45.34 29.59 -6.77
N GLU A 263 -44.51 30.50 -6.29
CA GLU A 263 -43.15 30.40 -5.74
C GLU A 263 -42.86 29.12 -4.94
N GLY A 264 -41.65 28.60 -5.12
CA GLY A 264 -41.09 27.48 -4.37
C GLY A 264 -39.94 26.84 -5.15
N ASP A 265 -38.85 27.58 -5.29
CA ASP A 265 -37.57 27.04 -5.75
C ASP A 265 -37.12 26.00 -4.70
N HIS A 266 -37.50 24.74 -4.90
CA HIS A 266 -36.94 23.62 -4.17
C HIS A 266 -35.61 23.32 -4.84
N SER A 267 -34.56 23.98 -4.34
CA SER A 267 -33.19 23.50 -4.46
C SER A 267 -33.19 22.07 -3.92
N HIS A 268 -33.04 21.11 -4.84
CA HIS A 268 -32.47 19.83 -4.48
C HIS A 268 -31.05 20.15 -4.02
N ASP A 269 -30.87 20.26 -2.69
CA ASP A 269 -29.56 20.11 -2.08
C ASP A 269 -29.16 18.65 -2.32
N ASP A 270 -28.61 18.38 -3.50
CA ASP A 270 -27.70 17.25 -3.69
C ASP A 270 -26.49 17.57 -2.80
N HIS A 271 -26.51 17.02 -1.59
CA HIS A 271 -25.35 16.98 -0.73
C HIS A 271 -24.30 16.10 -1.41
N GLU A 272 -23.50 16.73 -2.26
CA GLU A 272 -22.24 16.22 -2.79
C GLU A 272 -21.39 15.83 -1.58
N HIS A 273 -21.26 14.52 -1.34
CA HIS A 273 -20.44 13.95 -0.27
C HIS A 273 -18.98 14.19 -0.62
N ARG A 274 -18.46 15.34 -0.24
CA ARG A 274 -17.08 15.71 -0.50
C ARG A 274 -16.16 14.94 0.44
N HIS A 275 -15.39 14.01 -0.11
CA HIS A 275 -14.32 13.35 0.62
C HIS A 275 -13.26 14.40 1.03
N PRO A 276 -12.55 14.22 2.17
CA PRO A 276 -11.47 15.13 2.59
C PRO A 276 -10.38 15.35 1.52
N ASP A 277 -10.28 14.43 0.55
CA ASP A 277 -9.25 14.36 -0.50
C ASP A 277 -9.52 15.32 -1.68
N GLU A 278 -10.77 15.78 -1.88
CA GLU A 278 -11.15 16.69 -2.97
C GLU A 278 -10.46 18.07 -2.92
N VAL A 279 -9.87 18.42 -1.77
CA VAL A 279 -9.25 19.73 -1.53
C VAL A 279 -7.99 19.94 -2.39
N TYR A 280 -7.39 18.86 -2.92
CA TYR A 280 -6.07 18.91 -3.58
C TYR A 280 -5.99 18.18 -4.93
N GLY A 281 -7.13 17.78 -5.52
CA GLY A 281 -7.19 17.22 -6.88
C GLY A 281 -6.89 15.73 -7.01
N VAL A 282 -6.79 15.00 -5.89
CA VAL A 282 -6.73 13.54 -5.82
C VAL A 282 -8.06 13.04 -5.28
N ASP A 283 -8.83 12.31 -6.08
CA ASP A 283 -10.10 11.75 -5.68
C ASP A 283 -9.93 10.25 -5.41
N SER A 284 -10.56 9.77 -4.34
CA SER A 284 -10.65 8.34 -4.05
C SER A 284 -12.11 7.92 -3.89
N PHE A 285 -12.47 6.77 -4.45
CA PHE A 285 -13.78 6.19 -4.19
C PHE A 285 -13.71 4.69 -4.04
N VAL A 286 -14.72 4.19 -3.35
CA VAL A 286 -14.92 2.78 -3.06
C VAL A 286 -16.07 2.25 -3.90
N PHE A 287 -15.84 1.11 -4.56
CA PHE A 287 -16.89 0.31 -5.17
C PHE A 287 -17.18 -0.93 -4.33
N ARG A 288 -18.42 -1.06 -3.87
CA ARG A 288 -18.92 -2.23 -3.15
C ARG A 288 -20.03 -2.91 -3.95
N ALA A 289 -19.99 -4.23 -4.04
CA ALA A 289 -21.09 -4.99 -4.63
C ALA A 289 -21.27 -6.35 -3.95
N ARG A 290 -22.52 -6.71 -3.66
CA ARG A 290 -22.92 -8.06 -3.22
C ARG A 290 -23.34 -8.95 -4.39
N ARG A 291 -22.77 -8.69 -5.56
CA ARG A 291 -22.96 -9.43 -6.80
C ARG A 291 -21.59 -9.66 -7.43
N PRO A 292 -21.29 -10.86 -7.98
CA PRO A 292 -20.04 -11.10 -8.64
C PRO A 292 -19.99 -10.41 -9.99
N PHE A 293 -18.77 -10.12 -10.41
CA PHE A 293 -18.49 -9.65 -11.75
C PHE A 293 -18.60 -10.78 -12.77
N HIS A 294 -19.07 -10.43 -13.96
CA HIS A 294 -18.85 -11.22 -15.15
C HIS A 294 -17.35 -11.18 -15.50
N PRO A 295 -16.66 -12.33 -15.65
CA PRO A 295 -15.20 -12.36 -15.77
C PRO A 295 -14.67 -11.49 -16.91
N GLU A 296 -15.19 -11.66 -18.14
CA GLU A 296 -14.70 -10.90 -19.29
C GLU A 296 -14.97 -9.40 -19.19
N ARG A 297 -16.17 -8.98 -18.76
CA ARG A 297 -16.53 -7.57 -18.63
C ARG A 297 -15.67 -6.87 -17.60
N PHE A 298 -15.41 -7.51 -16.46
CA PHE A 298 -14.55 -6.94 -15.44
C PHE A 298 -13.08 -6.89 -15.85
N GLU A 299 -12.58 -7.91 -16.56
CA GLU A 299 -11.24 -7.87 -17.17
C GLU A 299 -11.10 -6.68 -18.14
N ILE A 300 -12.14 -6.38 -18.93
CA ILE A 300 -12.17 -5.22 -19.83
C ILE A 300 -12.12 -3.91 -19.04
N VAL A 301 -12.92 -3.76 -17.97
CA VAL A 301 -12.89 -2.57 -17.12
C VAL A 301 -11.49 -2.34 -16.53
N LEU A 302 -10.87 -3.39 -15.99
CA LEU A 302 -9.51 -3.34 -15.44
C LEU A 302 -8.44 -2.99 -16.49
N ARG A 303 -8.60 -3.46 -17.73
CA ARG A 303 -7.68 -3.14 -18.83
C ARG A 303 -7.79 -1.69 -19.28
N GLU A 304 -9.01 -1.16 -19.26
CA GLU A 304 -9.37 0.16 -19.76
C GLU A 304 -9.65 1.16 -18.62
N LEU A 305 -8.93 1.02 -17.50
CA LEU A 305 -8.96 2.03 -16.45
C LEU A 305 -8.49 3.37 -17.01
N PRO A 306 -9.14 4.50 -16.64
CA PRO A 306 -8.71 5.83 -17.04
C PRO A 306 -7.25 6.08 -16.65
N ASP A 307 -6.51 6.83 -17.48
CA ASP A 307 -5.10 7.16 -17.21
C ASP A 307 -4.91 7.99 -15.93
N GLY A 308 -5.95 8.72 -15.50
CA GLY A 308 -5.98 9.42 -14.22
C GLY A 308 -6.02 8.51 -12.99
N ILE A 309 -6.40 7.23 -13.14
CA ILE A 309 -6.35 6.27 -12.02
C ILE A 309 -4.90 5.87 -11.77
N VAL A 310 -4.37 6.32 -10.64
CA VAL A 310 -3.01 6.07 -10.19
C VAL A 310 -2.89 4.72 -9.46
N ARG A 311 -3.93 4.35 -8.71
CA ARG A 311 -3.99 3.09 -7.96
C ARG A 311 -5.42 2.54 -7.98
N SER A 312 -5.51 1.23 -8.07
CA SER A 312 -6.70 0.51 -7.64
C SER A 312 -6.31 -0.76 -6.91
N LYS A 313 -7.04 -1.11 -5.87
CA LYS A 313 -6.77 -2.29 -5.04
C LYS A 313 -8.05 -2.81 -4.43
N GLY A 314 -8.11 -4.11 -4.17
CA GLY A 314 -9.12 -4.67 -3.29
C GLY A 314 -9.48 -6.09 -3.66
N VAL A 315 -10.57 -6.58 -3.09
CA VAL A 315 -11.06 -7.93 -3.33
C VAL A 315 -12.21 -7.88 -4.32
N ALA A 316 -12.11 -8.62 -5.41
CA ALA A 316 -13.18 -8.81 -6.37
C ALA A 316 -13.84 -10.18 -6.16
N TRP A 317 -15.17 -10.20 -6.15
CA TRP A 317 -15.94 -11.42 -6.31
C TRP A 317 -16.19 -11.68 -7.79
N ILE A 318 -15.63 -12.76 -8.32
CA ILE A 318 -15.79 -13.17 -9.73
C ILE A 318 -16.78 -14.33 -9.82
N ALA A 319 -17.65 -14.32 -10.82
CA ALA A 319 -18.60 -15.40 -11.04
C ALA A 319 -17.87 -16.74 -11.26
N ASP A 320 -18.44 -17.83 -10.75
CA ASP A 320 -17.84 -19.18 -10.77
C ASP A 320 -16.49 -19.30 -10.01
N ARG A 321 -16.17 -18.35 -9.12
CA ARG A 321 -15.00 -18.43 -8.22
C ARG A 321 -15.43 -18.46 -6.75
N ASP A 322 -15.09 -19.56 -6.09
CA ASP A 322 -15.22 -19.71 -4.63
C ASP A 322 -14.01 -19.18 -3.84
N ILE A 323 -13.18 -18.39 -4.51
CA ILE A 323 -12.00 -17.73 -3.96
C ILE A 323 -12.10 -16.20 -4.11
N LYS A 324 -11.46 -15.51 -3.18
CA LYS A 324 -11.23 -14.07 -3.18
C LYS A 324 -10.11 -13.77 -4.19
N ILE A 325 -10.40 -12.92 -5.15
CA ILE A 325 -9.42 -12.41 -6.09
C ILE A 325 -8.94 -11.06 -5.60
N ASP A 326 -7.66 -10.95 -5.24
CA ASP A 326 -7.04 -9.65 -4.99
C ASP A 326 -6.71 -9.01 -6.33
N VAL A 327 -7.23 -7.81 -6.55
CA VAL A 327 -6.87 -6.94 -7.68
C VAL A 327 -5.91 -5.90 -7.16
N ALA A 328 -4.83 -5.67 -7.89
CA ALA A 328 -3.86 -4.63 -7.61
C ALA A 328 -3.39 -3.99 -8.92
N GLN A 329 -3.54 -2.66 -9.01
CA GLN A 329 -3.04 -1.82 -10.08
C GLN A 329 -2.10 -0.76 -9.53
N ALA A 330 -0.83 -0.81 -9.91
CA ALA A 330 0.12 0.27 -9.68
C ALA A 330 0.48 0.84 -11.05
N GLY A 331 0.27 2.15 -11.25
CA GLY A 331 0.41 2.81 -12.55
C GLY A 331 -0.31 2.06 -13.67
N PRO A 332 0.31 1.78 -14.84
CA PRO A 332 -0.36 1.11 -15.95
C PRO A 332 -0.53 -0.40 -15.73
N SER A 333 0.17 -1.02 -14.78
CA SER A 333 0.13 -2.47 -14.64
C SER A 333 -1.03 -2.91 -13.74
N VAL A 334 -1.84 -3.86 -14.22
CA VAL A 334 -2.96 -4.44 -13.47
C VAL A 334 -2.80 -5.93 -13.34
N ARG A 335 -2.84 -6.43 -12.11
CA ARG A 335 -2.74 -7.86 -11.79
C ARG A 335 -3.89 -8.32 -10.93
N ALA A 336 -4.25 -9.59 -11.09
CA ALA A 336 -5.19 -10.30 -10.25
C ALA A 336 -4.57 -11.60 -9.74
N THR A 337 -4.61 -11.81 -8.42
CA THR A 337 -4.02 -12.96 -7.71
C THR A 337 -5.02 -13.57 -6.73
N VAL A 338 -4.74 -14.79 -6.25
CA VAL A 338 -5.60 -15.47 -5.27
C VAL A 338 -5.22 -15.04 -3.86
N ARG A 339 -6.20 -14.52 -3.11
CA ARG A 339 -6.04 -14.23 -1.68
C ARG A 339 -6.34 -15.44 -0.79
N GLY A 340 -7.31 -16.25 -1.20
CA GLY A 340 -7.79 -17.42 -0.46
C GLY A 340 -9.29 -17.66 -0.65
N PRO A 341 -9.86 -18.71 -0.05
CA PRO A 341 -11.28 -19.03 -0.21
C PRO A 341 -12.19 -18.00 0.48
N TRP A 342 -13.42 -17.86 -0.01
CA TRP A 342 -14.49 -17.23 0.77
C TRP A 342 -14.79 -18.08 2.00
N ILE A 343 -15.03 -17.45 3.16
CA ILE A 343 -15.42 -18.17 4.38
C ILE A 343 -16.72 -18.95 4.12
N ALA A 344 -17.62 -18.38 3.32
CA ALA A 344 -18.85 -19.01 2.89
C ALA A 344 -18.68 -20.24 1.98
N ALA A 345 -17.50 -20.45 1.37
CA ALA A 345 -17.16 -21.63 0.59
C ALA A 345 -16.50 -22.75 1.42
N LEU A 346 -16.10 -22.46 2.67
CA LEU A 346 -15.44 -23.43 3.53
C LEU A 346 -16.41 -24.51 4.05
N PRO A 347 -15.90 -25.70 4.43
CA PRO A 347 -16.66 -26.70 5.17
C PRO A 347 -17.26 -26.13 6.46
N GLU A 348 -18.45 -26.61 6.86
CA GLU A 348 -19.23 -26.09 7.99
C GLU A 348 -18.42 -25.88 9.26
N VAL A 349 -17.60 -26.87 9.65
CA VAL A 349 -16.76 -26.81 10.85
C VAL A 349 -15.73 -25.68 10.79
N GLU A 350 -15.08 -25.49 9.65
CA GLU A 350 -14.08 -24.44 9.46
C GLU A 350 -14.75 -23.07 9.40
N ARG A 351 -15.84 -22.97 8.64
CA ARG A 351 -16.65 -21.76 8.54
C ARG A 351 -17.11 -21.27 9.92
N ASP A 352 -17.64 -22.16 10.75
CA ASP A 352 -18.12 -21.81 12.09
C ASP A 352 -16.99 -21.37 13.02
N LEU A 353 -15.80 -21.99 12.89
CA LEU A 353 -14.60 -21.58 13.62
C LEU A 353 -14.16 -20.16 13.22
N TYR A 354 -14.08 -19.87 11.92
CA TYR A 354 -13.72 -18.53 11.42
C TYR A 354 -14.73 -17.48 11.88
N ARG A 355 -16.03 -17.77 11.80
CA ARG A 355 -17.09 -16.86 12.26
C ARG A 355 -17.03 -16.61 13.77
N SER A 356 -16.74 -17.63 14.56
CA SER A 356 -16.63 -17.49 16.02
C SER A 356 -15.44 -16.61 16.44
N ASN A 357 -14.35 -16.63 15.65
CA ASN A 357 -13.16 -15.82 15.90
C ASN A 357 -13.25 -14.40 15.31
N ARG A 358 -14.24 -14.12 14.46
CA ARG A 358 -14.44 -12.82 13.80
C ARG A 358 -15.89 -12.33 13.97
N PRO A 359 -16.30 -11.97 15.20
CA PRO A 359 -17.70 -11.62 15.49
C PRO A 359 -18.17 -10.33 14.81
N SER A 360 -17.25 -9.46 14.38
CA SER A 360 -17.53 -8.24 13.63
C SER A 360 -17.58 -8.43 12.11
N LEU A 361 -17.31 -9.65 11.60
CA LEU A 361 -17.36 -9.91 10.17
C LEU A 361 -18.80 -9.76 9.65
N GLU A 362 -18.99 -8.86 8.71
CA GLU A 362 -20.27 -8.69 8.04
C GLU A 362 -20.67 -9.97 7.29
N TRP A 363 -21.94 -10.36 7.38
CA TRP A 363 -22.41 -11.64 6.84
C TRP A 363 -23.78 -11.48 6.17
N HIS A 364 -23.85 -11.82 4.88
CA HIS A 364 -25.12 -11.92 4.16
C HIS A 364 -25.75 -13.29 4.33
N ASP A 365 -27.08 -13.33 4.46
CA ASP A 365 -27.80 -14.59 4.68
C ASP A 365 -27.62 -15.59 3.53
N GLU A 366 -27.57 -15.11 2.28
CA GLU A 366 -27.48 -15.97 1.11
C GLU A 366 -26.04 -16.23 0.64
N HIS A 367 -25.15 -15.24 0.80
CA HIS A 367 -23.83 -15.26 0.15
C HIS A 367 -22.67 -15.28 1.15
N GLY A 368 -22.97 -15.12 2.44
CA GLY A 368 -22.00 -15.07 3.53
C GLY A 368 -21.07 -13.86 3.43
N ASP A 369 -19.76 -14.10 3.49
CA ASP A 369 -18.74 -13.03 3.41
C ASP A 369 -18.42 -12.59 1.97
N ARG A 370 -19.10 -13.14 0.96
CA ARG A 370 -18.90 -12.75 -0.45
C ARG A 370 -19.34 -11.31 -0.69
N ARG A 371 -18.39 -10.46 -1.05
CA ARG A 371 -18.58 -9.08 -1.51
C ARG A 371 -17.37 -8.60 -2.30
N THR A 372 -17.60 -7.80 -3.33
CA THR A 372 -16.55 -7.00 -3.96
C THR A 372 -16.33 -5.76 -3.12
N GLU A 373 -15.06 -5.41 -2.91
CA GLU A 373 -14.61 -4.13 -2.34
C GLU A 373 -13.36 -3.70 -3.09
N LEU A 374 -13.48 -2.68 -3.92
CA LEU A 374 -12.38 -2.12 -4.70
C LEU A 374 -12.27 -0.63 -4.39
N VAL A 375 -11.06 -0.16 -4.10
CA VAL A 375 -10.75 1.27 -4.02
C VAL A 375 -10.06 1.70 -5.31
N PHE A 376 -10.43 2.88 -5.80
CA PHE A 376 -9.84 3.55 -6.94
C PHE A 376 -9.36 4.92 -6.50
N ILE A 377 -8.12 5.26 -6.86
CA ILE A 377 -7.46 6.49 -6.44
C ILE A 377 -6.81 7.08 -7.67
N GLY A 378 -7.07 8.35 -7.91
CA GLY A 378 -6.57 9.00 -9.10
C GLY A 378 -6.70 10.51 -9.06
N THR A 379 -6.19 11.12 -10.10
CA THR A 379 -6.36 12.54 -10.40
C THR A 379 -7.15 12.66 -11.69
N GLU A 380 -8.04 13.65 -11.79
CA GLU A 380 -8.73 14.00 -13.04
C GLU A 380 -9.44 12.83 -13.75
N TYR A 381 -10.20 12.01 -13.01
CA TYR A 381 -11.03 10.95 -13.59
C TYR A 381 -12.53 11.17 -13.31
N ASP A 382 -13.39 10.58 -14.14
CA ASP A 382 -14.84 10.61 -13.96
C ASP A 382 -15.27 9.40 -13.11
N GLU A 383 -15.44 9.59 -11.80
CA GLU A 383 -15.92 8.56 -10.87
C GLU A 383 -17.25 7.96 -11.33
N GLY A 384 -18.21 8.81 -11.71
CA GLY A 384 -19.56 8.36 -12.10
C GLY A 384 -19.53 7.43 -13.31
N ALA A 385 -18.70 7.77 -14.31
CA ALA A 385 -18.49 6.91 -15.46
C ALA A 385 -17.80 5.58 -15.10
N LEU A 386 -16.80 5.60 -14.21
CA LEU A 386 -16.11 4.37 -13.79
C LEU A 386 -17.02 3.48 -12.93
N ARG A 387 -17.78 4.05 -12.00
CA ARG A 387 -18.78 3.32 -11.19
C ARG A 387 -19.83 2.66 -12.08
N SER A 388 -20.37 3.39 -13.06
CA SER A 388 -21.32 2.82 -14.02
C SER A 388 -20.73 1.66 -14.82
N ARG A 389 -19.47 1.75 -15.24
CA ARG A 389 -18.78 0.65 -15.95
C ARG A 389 -18.58 -0.58 -15.07
N LEU A 390 -18.33 -0.39 -13.77
CA LEU A 390 -18.23 -1.48 -12.80
C LEU A 390 -19.60 -2.13 -12.57
N ASP A 391 -20.66 -1.34 -12.39
CA ASP A 391 -22.03 -1.87 -12.27
C ASP A 391 -22.43 -2.66 -13.53
N ASP A 392 -22.14 -2.12 -14.72
CA ASP A 392 -22.36 -2.76 -16.01
C ASP A 392 -21.48 -4.01 -16.22
N ALA A 393 -20.48 -4.26 -15.37
CA ALA A 393 -19.65 -5.47 -15.41
C ALA A 393 -20.17 -6.57 -14.47
N LEU A 394 -21.15 -6.29 -13.60
CA LEU A 394 -21.78 -7.30 -12.75
C LEU A 394 -22.61 -8.29 -13.60
N VAL A 395 -22.66 -9.56 -13.17
CA VAL A 395 -23.51 -10.54 -13.85
C VAL A 395 -24.98 -10.14 -13.79
N THR A 396 -25.76 -10.48 -14.81
CA THR A 396 -27.23 -10.44 -14.79
C THR A 396 -27.80 -11.69 -14.12
N ASP A 397 -29.12 -11.75 -13.92
CA ASP A 397 -29.77 -12.92 -13.30
C ASP A 397 -29.54 -14.19 -14.14
N ASP A 398 -29.70 -14.07 -15.46
CA ASP A 398 -29.52 -15.19 -16.39
C ASP A 398 -28.05 -15.68 -16.43
N GLU A 399 -27.09 -14.77 -16.41
CA GLU A 399 -25.66 -15.11 -16.37
C GLU A 399 -25.23 -15.68 -15.01
N TRP A 400 -25.86 -15.25 -13.92
CA TRP A 400 -25.63 -15.83 -12.61
C TRP A 400 -26.00 -17.31 -12.59
N GLU A 401 -27.17 -17.67 -13.14
CA GLU A 401 -27.60 -19.06 -13.24
C GLU A 401 -26.69 -19.91 -14.14
N GLN A 402 -26.02 -19.27 -15.09
CA GLN A 402 -25.11 -19.90 -16.06
C GLN A 402 -23.63 -19.58 -15.79
N ALA A 403 -23.28 -19.21 -14.55
CA ALA A 403 -21.94 -18.74 -14.22
C ALA A 403 -20.83 -19.73 -14.60
N ALA A 404 -21.08 -21.03 -14.46
CA ALA A 404 -20.14 -22.10 -14.80
C ALA A 404 -19.86 -22.24 -16.30
N ASP A 405 -20.69 -21.65 -17.16
CA ASP A 405 -20.51 -21.65 -18.62
C ASP A 405 -19.73 -20.41 -19.11
N LEU A 406 -19.45 -19.45 -18.22
CA LEU A 406 -18.70 -18.24 -18.56
C LEU A 406 -17.22 -18.55 -18.75
N GLU A 407 -16.60 -17.95 -19.76
CA GLU A 407 -15.15 -17.99 -19.92
C GLU A 407 -14.50 -17.16 -18.80
N ASN A 408 -13.71 -17.81 -17.95
CA ASN A 408 -13.13 -17.19 -16.78
C ASN A 408 -11.61 -17.34 -16.76
N ARG A 409 -10.92 -16.24 -17.07
CA ARG A 409 -9.45 -16.15 -17.09
C ARG A 409 -8.85 -15.77 -15.74
N PHE A 410 -9.66 -15.38 -14.75
CA PHE A 410 -9.15 -15.09 -13.42
C PHE A 410 -8.59 -16.37 -12.78
N PRO A 411 -7.56 -16.25 -11.92
CA PRO A 411 -6.98 -17.39 -11.22
C PRO A 411 -8.01 -18.29 -10.57
N ALA A 412 -7.79 -19.60 -10.61
CA ALA A 412 -8.59 -20.61 -9.92
C ALA A 412 -7.93 -21.12 -8.62
N ASP A 413 -6.59 -21.09 -8.56
CA ASP A 413 -5.77 -21.65 -7.48
C ASP A 413 -4.58 -20.74 -7.12
N GLY A 414 -3.97 -20.96 -5.95
CA GLY A 414 -2.98 -20.06 -5.32
C GLY A 414 -1.70 -19.73 -6.10
N ASP A 415 -1.32 -20.55 -7.07
CA ASP A 415 -0.10 -20.35 -7.87
C ASP A 415 -0.35 -19.55 -9.16
N GLU A 416 -1.61 -19.21 -9.45
CA GLU A 416 -1.99 -18.52 -10.68
C GLU A 416 -2.04 -16.99 -10.50
N THR A 417 -1.56 -16.27 -11.51
CA THR A 417 -1.64 -14.81 -11.58
C THR A 417 -2.13 -14.43 -12.98
N LEU A 418 -3.14 -13.57 -13.03
CA LEU A 418 -3.58 -12.96 -14.28
C LEU A 418 -2.97 -11.56 -14.38
N VAL A 419 -2.20 -11.32 -15.44
CA VAL A 419 -1.75 -9.97 -15.82
C VAL A 419 -2.77 -9.42 -16.81
N VAL A 420 -3.51 -8.40 -16.39
CA VAL A 420 -4.61 -7.80 -17.17
C VAL A 420 -4.08 -6.72 -18.11
N ARG A 421 -3.13 -5.91 -17.62
CA ARG A 421 -2.42 -4.87 -18.34
C ARG A 421 -0.93 -4.93 -17.97
N GLU A 422 -0.07 -5.02 -18.98
CA GLU A 422 1.38 -4.86 -18.86
C GLU A 422 1.73 -3.37 -18.99
N PRO A 423 2.90 -2.94 -18.49
CA PRO A 423 3.35 -1.55 -18.57
C PRO A 423 3.30 -0.90 -19.95
#